data_AF-A0A4S0W470-F1
#
_entry.id   AF-A0A4S0W470-F1
#
_cell.length_a   1.000
_cell.length_b   1.000
_cell.length_c   1.000
_cell.angle_alpha   90.00
_cell.angle_beta   90.00
_cell.angle_gamma   90.00
#
_symmetry.space_group_name_H-M   'P 1'
#
loop_
_entity.id
_entity.type
_entity.pdbx_description
1 polymer ?
#
loop_
_entity_poly.entity_id
_entity_poly.type
_entity_poly.pdbx_seq_one_letter_code
_entity_poly.pdbx_strand_id
1 'polypeptide(L)'
;MARAVTTQHKTIATAAAWVVALLIFFPILYTIITSFKSEQEAIQGFNLIPSGTFESYSEVQQQSGYFKFFFNSVLLSVGSTVLALIVAIPAAWSMAFSPTKRTKDILMWMLSTKMMPAVAVLFPIYLIFRDSGLLDSRIGLTVMLMLINLPIVVWMLYTYFREIPGEILEAARMDGASLWNEIIYVLTPMAVPGIASTMLLNIILAWNEAFWTIRLTTTNAAPLTAFISSFSSPQGLFWAKLSAASTLAIAPILIMGWFSQKQLVRGLTFGAVK
;
A
#
# COMPACT_ATOMS: atom_id res chain seq x y z
N MET A 1 -27.15 -25.78 12.88
CA MET A 1 -27.10 -27.07 12.14
C MET A 1 -26.36 -26.84 10.84
N ALA A 2 -25.10 -27.27 10.75
CA ALA A 2 -24.34 -27.21 9.49
C ALA A 2 -24.93 -28.25 8.52
N ARG A 3 -25.43 -27.82 7.36
CA ARG A 3 -25.91 -28.74 6.32
C ARG A 3 -24.76 -29.70 5.96
N ALA A 4 -25.03 -31.01 5.99
CA ALA A 4 -24.07 -32.02 5.56
C ALA A 4 -23.83 -31.86 4.05
N VAL A 5 -22.77 -31.14 3.69
CA VAL A 5 -22.35 -30.93 2.31
C VAL A 5 -21.79 -32.26 1.78
N THR A 6 -22.38 -32.80 0.72
CA THR A 6 -21.91 -34.05 0.11
C THR A 6 -20.50 -33.90 -0.44
N THR A 7 -19.71 -34.98 -0.42
CA THR A 7 -18.30 -34.98 -0.86
C THR A 7 -18.13 -34.44 -2.28
N GLN A 8 -19.10 -34.70 -3.16
CA GLN A 8 -19.15 -34.18 -4.53
C GLN A 8 -19.28 -32.65 -4.60
N HIS A 9 -20.09 -32.03 -3.72
CA HIS A 9 -20.18 -30.56 -3.67
C HIS A 9 -18.88 -29.94 -3.19
N LYS A 10 -18.19 -30.59 -2.24
CA LYS A 10 -16.87 -30.13 -1.77
C LYS A 10 -15.84 -30.20 -2.89
N THR A 11 -15.76 -31.30 -3.63
CA THR A 11 -14.78 -31.45 -4.72
C THR A 11 -15.04 -30.47 -5.85
N ILE A 12 -16.30 -30.26 -6.25
CA ILE A 12 -16.68 -29.27 -7.27
C ILE A 12 -16.34 -27.86 -6.81
N ALA A 13 -16.69 -27.49 -5.57
CA ALA A 13 -16.39 -26.17 -5.02
C ALA A 13 -14.87 -25.93 -4.92
N THR A 14 -14.10 -26.93 -4.49
CA THR A 14 -12.64 -26.85 -4.42
C THR A 14 -12.02 -26.72 -5.82
N ALA A 15 -12.48 -27.51 -6.79
CA ALA A 15 -11.99 -27.40 -8.17
C ALA A 15 -12.32 -26.03 -8.78
N ALA A 16 -13.55 -25.53 -8.59
CA ALA A 16 -13.95 -24.21 -9.05
C ALA A 16 -13.09 -23.10 -8.39
N ALA A 17 -12.85 -23.20 -7.08
CA ALA A 17 -11.99 -22.25 -6.37
C ALA A 17 -10.56 -22.25 -6.92
N TRP A 18 -9.99 -23.42 -7.21
CA TRP A 18 -8.65 -23.53 -7.83
C TRP A 18 -8.60 -22.97 -9.24
N VAL A 19 -9.61 -23.23 -10.07
CA VAL A 19 -9.70 -22.67 -11.43
C VAL A 19 -9.75 -21.14 -11.37
N VAL A 20 -10.59 -20.58 -10.51
CA VAL A 20 -10.68 -19.12 -10.32
C VAL A 20 -9.36 -18.55 -9.80
N ALA A 21 -8.72 -19.21 -8.83
CA ALA A 21 -7.43 -18.77 -8.29
C ALA A 21 -6.34 -18.76 -9.37
N LEU A 22 -6.25 -19.82 -10.19
CA LEU A 22 -5.28 -19.92 -11.28
C LEU A 22 -5.54 -18.88 -12.36
N LEU A 23 -6.80 -18.62 -12.72
CA LEU A 23 -7.15 -17.59 -13.70
C LEU A 23 -6.74 -16.19 -13.23
N ILE A 24 -6.95 -15.87 -11.95
CA ILE A 24 -6.56 -14.57 -11.36
C ILE A 24 -5.03 -14.47 -11.25
N PHE A 25 -4.35 -15.57 -10.94
CA PHE A 25 -2.89 -15.60 -10.80
C PHE A 25 -2.15 -15.63 -12.14
N PHE A 26 -2.82 -16.07 -13.22
CA PHE A 26 -2.21 -16.28 -14.52
C PHE A 26 -1.45 -15.07 -15.08
N PRO A 27 -1.93 -13.82 -15.02
CA PRO A 27 -1.17 -12.66 -15.49
C PRO A 27 0.15 -12.43 -14.73
N ILE A 28 0.14 -12.68 -13.41
CA ILE A 28 1.33 -12.59 -12.57
C ILE A 28 2.30 -13.70 -12.97
N LEU A 29 1.81 -14.93 -13.11
CA LEU A 29 2.61 -16.06 -13.57
C LEU A 29 3.23 -15.80 -14.96
N TYR A 30 2.44 -15.27 -15.90
CA TYR A 30 2.91 -14.97 -17.24
C TYR A 30 3.97 -13.86 -17.26
N THR A 31 3.84 -12.86 -16.38
CA THR A 31 4.86 -11.83 -16.17
C THR A 31 6.17 -12.47 -15.67
N ILE A 32 6.09 -13.38 -14.69
CA ILE A 32 7.25 -14.11 -14.17
C ILE A 32 7.87 -15.01 -15.25
N ILE A 33 7.07 -15.67 -16.09
CA ILE A 33 7.61 -16.48 -17.19
C ILE A 33 8.30 -15.57 -18.22
N THR A 34 7.68 -14.45 -18.57
CA THR A 34 8.19 -13.51 -19.56
C THR A 34 9.49 -12.84 -19.12
N SER A 35 9.73 -12.69 -17.81
CA SER A 35 11.01 -12.16 -17.31
C SER A 35 12.22 -13.07 -17.55
N PHE A 36 12.01 -14.36 -17.87
CA PHE A 36 13.06 -15.31 -18.25
C PHE A 36 13.21 -15.49 -19.77
N LYS A 37 12.48 -14.71 -20.57
CA LYS A 37 12.60 -14.70 -22.03
C LYS A 37 13.66 -13.71 -22.49
N SER A 38 14.23 -13.95 -23.66
CA SER A 38 14.92 -12.88 -24.42
C SER A 38 13.90 -11.86 -24.94
N GLU A 39 14.32 -10.61 -25.19
CA GLU A 39 13.41 -9.59 -25.76
C GLU A 39 12.83 -10.00 -27.12
N GLN A 40 13.64 -10.68 -27.94
CA GLN A 40 13.18 -11.21 -29.22
C GLN A 40 12.05 -12.22 -29.04
N GLU A 41 12.17 -13.12 -28.07
CA GLU A 41 11.12 -14.10 -27.75
C GLU A 41 9.88 -13.44 -27.13
N ALA A 42 10.07 -12.43 -26.28
CA ALA A 42 8.97 -11.73 -25.63
C ALA A 42 8.08 -10.96 -26.63
N ILE A 43 8.66 -10.43 -27.71
CA ILE A 43 7.93 -9.72 -28.79
C ILE A 43 7.16 -10.69 -29.70
N GLN A 44 7.59 -11.94 -29.84
CA GLN A 44 6.96 -12.94 -30.73
C GLN A 44 5.57 -13.41 -30.28
N GLY A 45 5.19 -13.14 -29.02
CA GLY A 45 3.83 -13.38 -28.52
C GLY A 45 3.74 -14.45 -27.43
N PHE A 46 2.58 -15.12 -27.36
CA PHE A 46 2.26 -16.02 -26.27
C PHE A 46 3.07 -17.33 -26.33
N ASN A 47 3.93 -17.52 -25.34
CA ASN A 47 4.66 -18.78 -25.11
C ASN A 47 4.84 -18.98 -23.60
N LEU A 48 4.63 -20.20 -23.10
CA LEU A 48 4.78 -20.54 -21.68
C LEU A 48 6.15 -21.14 -21.34
N ILE A 49 6.93 -21.54 -22.34
CA ILE A 49 8.26 -22.14 -22.15
C ILE A 49 9.31 -21.08 -22.50
N PRO A 50 9.92 -20.40 -21.51
CA PRO A 50 10.89 -19.35 -21.78
C PRO A 50 12.25 -19.93 -22.20
N SER A 51 13.07 -19.13 -22.87
CA SER A 51 14.48 -19.46 -23.13
C SER A 51 15.32 -19.70 -21.87
N GLY A 52 14.85 -19.27 -20.69
CA GLY A 52 15.52 -19.48 -19.40
C GLY A 52 16.71 -18.55 -19.16
N THR A 53 16.68 -17.36 -19.76
CA THR A 53 17.77 -16.39 -19.67
C THR A 53 17.60 -15.47 -18.46
N PHE A 54 18.71 -14.97 -17.92
CA PHE A 54 18.73 -13.98 -16.82
C PHE A 54 19.22 -12.60 -17.29
N GLU A 55 19.33 -12.40 -18.59
CA GLU A 55 19.84 -11.18 -19.22
C GLU A 55 19.03 -9.95 -18.77
N SER A 56 17.70 -10.02 -18.85
CA SER A 56 16.78 -8.96 -18.42
C SER A 56 17.01 -8.53 -16.97
N TYR A 57 17.25 -9.49 -16.06
CA TYR A 57 17.56 -9.18 -14.66
C TYR A 57 18.91 -8.49 -14.50
N SER A 58 19.93 -8.96 -15.22
CA SER A 58 21.27 -8.36 -15.18
C SER A 58 21.26 -6.92 -15.73
N GLU A 59 20.53 -6.65 -16.79
CA GLU A 59 20.41 -5.32 -17.39
C GLU A 59 19.62 -4.36 -16.50
N VAL A 60 18.46 -4.80 -15.98
CA VAL A 60 17.65 -4.01 -15.04
C VAL A 60 18.48 -3.59 -13.82
N GLN A 61 19.36 -4.47 -13.35
CA GLN A 61 20.22 -4.19 -12.21
C GLN A 61 21.41 -3.30 -12.57
N GLN A 62 22.18 -3.65 -13.61
CA GLN A 62 23.46 -2.99 -13.94
C GLN A 62 23.27 -1.67 -14.67
N GLN A 63 22.36 -1.61 -15.65
CA GLN A 63 22.19 -0.43 -16.50
C GLN A 63 21.19 0.55 -15.87
N SER A 64 20.16 0.04 -15.20
CA SER A 64 19.07 0.89 -14.72
C SER A 64 19.07 1.14 -13.22
N GLY A 65 19.93 0.48 -12.44
CA GLY A 65 20.11 0.79 -11.02
C GLY A 65 18.90 0.49 -10.14
N TYR A 66 18.23 -0.65 -10.37
CA TYR A 66 17.03 -1.10 -9.67
C TYR A 66 17.04 -0.85 -8.14
N PHE A 67 18.14 -1.16 -7.45
CA PHE A 67 18.21 -0.97 -5.99
C PHE A 67 17.94 0.47 -5.54
N LYS A 68 18.33 1.48 -6.33
CA LYS A 68 18.03 2.88 -6.00
C LYS A 68 16.51 3.12 -5.92
N PHE A 69 15.78 2.63 -6.93
CA PHE A 69 14.33 2.74 -7.00
C PHE A 69 13.63 1.91 -5.92
N PHE A 70 14.16 0.71 -5.64
CA PHE A 70 13.70 -0.13 -4.54
C PHE A 70 13.85 0.57 -3.19
N PHE A 71 15.03 1.10 -2.87
CA PHE A 71 15.25 1.82 -1.61
C PHE A 71 14.41 3.10 -1.51
N ASN A 72 14.24 3.83 -2.62
CA ASN A 72 13.31 4.96 -2.65
C ASN A 72 11.87 4.48 -2.34
N SER A 73 11.41 3.36 -2.89
CA SER A 73 10.07 2.81 -2.62
C SER A 73 9.89 2.42 -1.15
N VAL A 74 10.89 1.76 -0.56
CA VAL A 74 10.90 1.43 0.87
C VAL A 74 10.86 2.70 1.72
N LEU A 75 11.74 3.65 1.44
CA LEU A 75 11.83 4.91 2.19
C LEU A 75 10.53 5.70 2.12
N LEU A 76 9.95 5.84 0.94
CA LEU A 76 8.73 6.61 0.70
C LEU A 76 7.52 5.93 1.34
N SER A 77 7.36 4.62 1.18
CA SER A 77 6.23 3.88 1.75
C SER A 77 6.29 3.77 3.27
N VAL A 78 7.45 3.41 3.84
CA VAL A 78 7.63 3.32 5.30
C VAL A 78 7.63 4.71 5.92
N GLY A 79 8.38 5.66 5.34
CA GLY A 79 8.48 7.03 5.86
C GLY A 79 7.13 7.74 5.88
N SER A 80 6.35 7.65 4.80
CA SER A 80 5.02 8.27 4.76
C SER A 80 4.07 7.63 5.74
N THR A 81 4.19 6.31 5.97
CA THR A 81 3.39 5.60 6.97
C THR A 81 3.72 6.01 8.39
N VAL A 82 5.01 6.11 8.74
CA VAL A 82 5.43 6.58 10.06
C VAL A 82 4.93 8.00 10.31
N LEU A 83 5.10 8.92 9.35
CA LEU A 83 4.57 10.28 9.46
C LEU A 83 3.04 10.29 9.58
N ALA A 84 2.34 9.46 8.80
CA ALA A 84 0.89 9.35 8.88
C ALA A 84 0.45 8.87 10.27
N LEU A 85 1.10 7.86 10.85
CA LEU A 85 0.76 7.34 12.18
C LEU A 85 0.99 8.38 13.30
N ILE A 86 2.08 9.15 13.23
CA ILE A 86 2.37 10.23 14.19
C ILE A 86 1.20 11.23 14.26
N VAL A 87 0.58 11.54 13.12
CA VAL A 87 -0.56 12.46 13.05
C VAL A 87 -1.88 11.74 13.32
N ALA A 88 -2.05 10.53 12.79
CA ALA A 88 -3.32 9.83 12.79
C ALA A 88 -3.68 9.22 14.15
N ILE A 89 -2.70 8.75 14.93
CA ILE A 89 -2.94 8.21 16.28
C ILE A 89 -3.60 9.26 17.20
N PRO A 90 -3.03 10.47 17.40
CA PRO A 90 -3.67 11.46 18.26
C PRO A 90 -5.00 11.97 17.66
N ALA A 91 -5.09 12.11 16.34
CA ALA A 91 -6.34 12.52 15.68
C ALA A 91 -7.47 11.49 15.90
N ALA A 92 -7.19 10.21 15.66
CA ALA A 92 -8.15 9.12 15.86
C ALA A 92 -8.52 8.95 17.33
N TRP A 93 -7.54 9.09 18.26
CA TRP A 93 -7.80 9.04 19.70
C TRP A 93 -8.78 10.14 20.12
N SER A 94 -8.54 11.39 19.69
CA SER A 94 -9.42 12.52 20.02
C SER A 94 -10.84 12.28 19.50
N MET A 95 -10.96 11.75 18.29
CA MET A 95 -12.26 11.43 17.70
C MET A 95 -12.97 10.25 18.37
N ALA A 96 -12.23 9.24 18.86
CA ALA A 96 -12.80 8.04 19.46
C ALA A 96 -13.24 8.25 20.92
N PHE A 97 -12.42 8.92 21.73
CA PHE A 97 -12.60 9.02 23.18
C PHE A 97 -13.00 10.41 23.69
N SER A 98 -12.92 11.43 22.84
CA SER A 98 -13.44 12.77 23.13
C SER A 98 -14.27 13.31 21.94
N PRO A 99 -15.31 12.58 21.50
CA PRO A 99 -16.07 12.94 20.32
C PRO A 99 -16.77 14.28 20.49
N THR A 100 -16.64 15.14 19.49
CA THR A 100 -17.43 16.38 19.39
C THR A 100 -18.62 16.16 18.48
N LYS A 101 -19.58 17.10 18.48
CA LYS A 101 -20.74 17.04 17.56
C LYS A 101 -20.34 16.93 16.08
N ARG A 102 -19.12 17.37 15.71
CA ARG A 102 -18.60 17.40 14.33
C ARG A 102 -17.70 16.22 13.97
N THR A 103 -17.41 15.30 14.89
CA THR A 103 -16.46 14.21 14.64
C THR A 103 -16.84 13.37 13.42
N LYS A 104 -18.13 13.04 13.26
CA LYS A 104 -18.61 12.29 12.08
C LYS A 104 -18.45 13.08 10.79
N ASP A 105 -18.79 14.37 10.80
CA ASP A 105 -18.69 15.24 9.62
C ASP A 105 -17.24 15.41 9.17
N ILE A 106 -16.30 15.57 10.12
CA ILE A 106 -14.87 15.68 9.82
C ILE A 106 -14.34 14.38 9.21
N LEU A 107 -14.70 13.22 9.77
CA LEU A 107 -14.29 11.92 9.23
C LEU A 107 -14.83 11.70 7.81
N MET A 108 -16.11 12.03 7.56
CA MET A 108 -16.70 11.95 6.23
C MET A 108 -16.06 12.93 5.25
N TRP A 109 -15.76 14.15 5.69
CA TRP A 109 -15.06 15.14 4.88
C TRP A 109 -13.65 14.65 4.51
N MET A 110 -12.89 14.11 5.46
CA MET A 110 -11.57 13.52 5.18
C MET A 110 -11.66 12.37 4.17
N LEU A 111 -12.64 11.48 4.28
CA LEU A 111 -12.83 10.43 3.28
C LEU A 111 -13.19 10.99 1.90
N SER A 112 -14.04 12.02 1.85
CA SER A 112 -14.44 12.65 0.59
C SER A 112 -13.24 13.25 -0.17
N THR A 113 -12.27 13.83 0.54
CA THR A 113 -11.06 14.37 -0.09
C THR A 113 -10.16 13.27 -0.65
N LYS A 114 -10.15 12.07 -0.06
CA LYS A 114 -9.47 10.90 -0.63
C LYS A 114 -10.11 10.40 -1.93
N MET A 115 -11.43 10.53 -2.07
CA MET A 115 -12.16 10.10 -3.27
C MET A 115 -12.07 11.12 -4.42
N MET A 116 -11.55 12.32 -4.16
CA MET A 116 -11.33 13.33 -5.19
C MET A 116 -10.30 12.84 -6.22
N PRO A 117 -10.55 13.02 -7.54
CA PRO A 117 -9.57 12.69 -8.57
C PRO A 117 -8.28 13.50 -8.38
N ALA A 118 -7.14 12.82 -8.20
CA ALA A 118 -5.84 13.45 -7.97
C ALA A 118 -5.45 14.45 -9.08
N VAL A 119 -5.88 14.18 -10.32
CA VAL A 119 -5.64 15.06 -11.48
C VAL A 119 -6.23 16.46 -11.31
N ALA A 120 -7.35 16.60 -10.58
CA ALA A 120 -8.02 17.89 -10.39
C ALA A 120 -7.18 18.88 -9.55
N VAL A 121 -6.25 18.38 -8.73
CA VAL A 121 -5.33 19.18 -7.91
C VAL A 121 -3.89 19.08 -8.37
N LEU A 122 -3.62 18.46 -9.51
CA LEU A 122 -2.26 18.23 -10.01
C LEU A 122 -1.50 19.55 -10.24
N PHE A 123 -2.10 20.49 -10.98
CA PHE A 123 -1.46 21.76 -11.30
C PHE A 123 -1.05 22.57 -10.06
N PRO A 124 -1.94 22.86 -9.10
CA PRO A 124 -1.54 23.63 -7.92
C PRO A 124 -0.49 22.91 -7.09
N ILE A 125 -0.59 21.59 -6.89
CA ILE A 125 0.42 20.82 -6.15
C ILE A 125 1.76 20.84 -6.88
N TYR A 126 1.76 20.68 -8.20
CA TYR A 126 2.98 20.75 -9.00
C TYR A 126 3.67 22.11 -8.88
N LEU A 127 2.92 23.21 -8.94
CA LEU A 127 3.46 24.56 -8.75
C LEU A 127 4.05 24.74 -7.35
N ILE A 128 3.36 24.29 -6.30
CA ILE A 128 3.88 24.32 -4.93
C ILE A 128 5.21 23.56 -4.84
N PHE A 129 5.26 22.34 -5.37
CA PHE A 129 6.47 21.51 -5.34
C PHE A 129 7.63 22.13 -6.14
N ARG A 130 7.32 22.74 -7.29
CA ARG A 130 8.30 23.43 -8.12
C ARG A 130 8.87 24.64 -7.39
N ASP A 131 8.00 25.51 -6.89
CA ASP A 131 8.37 26.80 -6.30
C ASP A 131 9.06 26.61 -4.93
N SER A 132 8.73 25.52 -4.21
CA SER A 132 9.39 25.14 -2.96
C SER A 132 10.63 24.26 -3.15
N GLY A 133 11.03 23.94 -4.39
CA GLY A 133 12.18 23.07 -4.66
C GLY A 133 12.02 21.61 -4.18
N LEU A 134 10.79 21.12 -4.06
CA LEU A 134 10.47 19.76 -3.60
C LEU A 134 10.26 18.75 -4.75
N LEU A 135 10.35 19.18 -6.01
CA LEU A 135 10.39 18.27 -7.15
C LEU A 135 11.59 17.32 -7.04
N ASP A 136 11.37 16.06 -7.39
CA ASP A 136 12.37 14.99 -7.31
C ASP A 136 13.01 14.83 -5.91
N SER A 137 12.30 15.25 -4.85
CA SER A 137 12.74 15.15 -3.45
C SER A 137 12.05 14.01 -2.72
N ARG A 138 12.85 13.21 -2.00
CA ARG A 138 12.35 12.13 -1.12
C ARG A 138 11.44 12.67 -0.03
N ILE A 139 11.78 13.84 0.54
CA ILE A 139 11.00 14.47 1.61
C ILE A 139 9.66 14.94 1.06
N GLY A 140 9.68 15.66 -0.07
CA GLY A 140 8.46 16.17 -0.71
C GLY A 140 7.47 15.04 -1.02
N LEU A 141 7.95 13.96 -1.63
CA LEU A 141 7.12 12.80 -1.89
C LEU A 141 6.63 12.08 -0.63
N THR A 142 7.48 11.93 0.39
CA THR A 142 7.07 11.28 1.65
C THR A 142 5.91 12.03 2.29
N VAL A 143 5.97 13.37 2.30
CA VAL A 143 4.88 14.23 2.78
C VAL A 143 3.65 14.10 1.87
N MET A 144 3.82 14.08 0.55
CA MET A 144 2.70 13.91 -0.38
C MET A 144 1.96 12.59 -0.15
N LEU A 145 2.70 11.49 -0.07
CA LEU A 145 2.16 10.15 0.18
C LEU A 145 1.47 10.07 1.55
N MET A 146 2.01 10.75 2.55
CA MET A 146 1.38 10.87 3.87
C MET A 146 0.05 11.60 3.75
N LEU A 147 0.00 12.78 3.11
CA LEU A 147 -1.21 13.59 2.99
C LEU A 147 -2.33 12.86 2.23
N ILE A 148 -2.01 12.21 1.11
CA ILE A 148 -3.03 11.51 0.31
C ILE A 148 -3.56 10.26 0.99
N ASN A 149 -2.85 9.67 1.94
CA ASN A 149 -3.31 8.46 2.63
C ASN A 149 -3.74 8.72 4.08
N LEU A 150 -3.46 9.90 4.63
CA LEU A 150 -3.85 10.27 5.99
C LEU A 150 -5.34 10.05 6.29
N PRO A 151 -6.29 10.38 5.38
CA PRO A 151 -7.71 10.12 5.64
C PRO A 151 -8.05 8.66 5.93
N ILE A 152 -7.49 7.72 5.15
CA ILE A 152 -7.79 6.30 5.33
C ILE A 152 -7.10 5.76 6.59
N VAL A 153 -5.89 6.24 6.91
CA VAL A 153 -5.17 5.87 8.13
C VAL A 153 -5.93 6.34 9.37
N VAL A 154 -6.39 7.59 9.41
CA VAL A 154 -7.19 8.14 10.51
C VAL A 154 -8.49 7.37 10.67
N TRP A 155 -9.19 7.08 9.55
CA TRP A 155 -10.45 6.35 9.58
C TRP A 155 -10.28 4.94 10.17
N MET A 156 -9.28 4.18 9.69
CA MET A 156 -9.00 2.83 10.16
C MET A 156 -8.64 2.79 11.66
N LEU A 157 -7.77 3.71 12.10
CA LEU A 157 -7.43 3.81 13.52
C LEU A 157 -8.64 4.22 14.36
N TYR A 158 -9.46 5.16 13.88
CA TYR A 158 -10.68 5.57 14.56
C TYR A 158 -11.64 4.40 14.73
N THR A 159 -11.88 3.62 13.67
CA THR A 159 -12.77 2.44 13.75
C THR A 159 -12.27 1.43 14.76
N TYR A 160 -10.95 1.21 14.83
CA TYR A 160 -10.36 0.28 15.79
C TYR A 160 -10.43 0.82 17.23
N PHE A 161 -10.07 2.09 17.43
CA PHE A 161 -10.09 2.71 18.77
C PHE A 161 -11.50 2.73 19.37
N ARG A 162 -12.54 2.84 18.53
CA ARG A 162 -13.94 2.76 18.94
C ARG A 162 -14.36 1.41 19.53
N GLU A 163 -13.57 0.36 19.33
CA GLU A 163 -13.81 -0.97 19.93
C GLU A 163 -13.19 -1.11 21.32
N ILE A 164 -12.25 -0.23 21.68
CA ILE A 164 -11.60 -0.25 22.98
C ILE A 164 -12.56 0.37 24.01
N PRO A 165 -12.86 -0.32 25.13
CA PRO A 165 -13.72 0.22 26.19
C PRO A 165 -13.14 1.53 26.74
N GLY A 166 -13.95 2.59 26.73
CA GLY A 166 -13.53 3.92 27.18
C GLY A 166 -13.20 3.96 28.67
N GLU A 167 -13.80 3.06 29.44
CA GLU A 167 -13.64 2.91 30.89
C GLU A 167 -12.18 2.62 31.27
N ILE A 168 -11.42 1.93 30.40
CA ILE A 168 -9.99 1.64 30.63
C ILE A 168 -9.18 2.94 30.66
N LEU A 169 -9.52 3.87 29.77
CA LEU A 169 -8.82 5.16 29.64
C LEU A 169 -9.27 6.11 30.76
N GLU A 170 -10.54 6.05 31.17
CA GLU A 170 -11.01 6.77 32.36
C GLU A 170 -10.29 6.30 33.62
N ALA A 171 -10.12 4.98 33.81
CA ALA A 171 -9.35 4.43 34.92
C ALA A 171 -7.89 4.94 34.92
N ALA A 172 -7.23 4.93 33.75
CA ALA A 172 -5.88 5.48 33.62
C ALA A 172 -5.79 6.97 33.98
N ARG A 173 -6.80 7.78 33.63
CA ARG A 173 -6.89 9.19 34.02
C ARG A 173 -7.10 9.35 35.52
N MET A 174 -7.89 8.48 36.14
CA MET A 174 -8.07 8.46 37.60
C MET A 174 -6.76 8.11 38.33
N ASP A 175 -5.91 7.28 37.72
CA ASP A 175 -4.55 6.98 38.20
C ASP A 175 -3.52 8.10 37.92
N GLY A 176 -3.97 9.25 37.38
CA GLY A 176 -3.13 10.42 37.13
C GLY A 176 -2.35 10.38 35.82
N ALA A 177 -2.70 9.49 34.87
CA ALA A 177 -2.06 9.48 33.57
C ALA A 177 -2.33 10.79 32.81
N SER A 178 -1.25 11.42 32.31
CA SER A 178 -1.35 12.51 31.33
C SER A 178 -1.83 11.98 29.98
N LEU A 179 -2.34 12.88 29.12
CA LEU A 179 -2.81 12.53 27.77
C LEU A 179 -1.81 11.70 26.96
N TRP A 180 -0.52 12.10 26.98
CA TRP A 180 0.52 11.39 26.25
C TRP A 180 0.83 10.02 26.88
N ASN A 181 0.77 9.92 28.21
CA ASN A 181 0.96 8.64 28.88
C ASN A 181 -0.21 7.68 28.60
N GLU A 182 -1.43 8.19 28.57
CA GLU A 182 -2.62 7.44 28.16
C GLU A 182 -2.46 6.90 26.73
N ILE A 183 -2.06 7.73 25.77
CA ILE A 183 -1.88 7.30 24.38
C ILE A 183 -0.74 6.26 24.26
N ILE A 184 0.43 6.52 24.84
CA ILE A 184 1.63 5.71 24.64
C ILE A 184 1.59 4.41 25.44
N TYR A 185 1.19 4.47 26.72
CA TYR A 185 1.31 3.33 27.64
C TYR A 185 0.01 2.54 27.80
N VAL A 186 -1.16 3.11 27.49
CA VAL A 186 -2.46 2.44 27.66
C VAL A 186 -3.06 2.11 26.29
N LEU A 187 -3.31 3.11 25.46
CA LEU A 187 -3.96 2.92 24.17
C LEU A 187 -3.10 2.15 23.17
N THR A 188 -1.86 2.59 22.93
CA THR A 188 -1.02 2.04 21.86
C THR A 188 -0.79 0.53 22.01
N PRO A 189 -0.46 -0.02 23.21
CA PRO A 189 -0.30 -1.47 23.39
C PRO A 189 -1.56 -2.27 23.08
N MET A 190 -2.74 -1.78 23.49
CA MET A 190 -4.02 -2.42 23.17
C MET A 190 -4.38 -2.31 21.68
N ALA A 191 -3.94 -1.24 21.03
CA ALA A 191 -4.21 -0.97 19.63
C ALA A 191 -3.17 -1.52 18.65
N VAL A 192 -2.11 -2.19 19.12
CA VAL A 192 -1.05 -2.75 18.25
C VAL A 192 -1.60 -3.55 17.06
N PRO A 193 -2.60 -4.45 17.21
CA PRO A 193 -3.13 -5.18 16.06
C PRO A 193 -3.79 -4.27 15.01
N GLY A 194 -4.51 -3.24 15.44
CA GLY A 194 -5.15 -2.26 14.57
C GLY A 194 -4.14 -1.34 13.89
N ILE A 195 -3.14 -0.86 14.65
CA ILE A 195 -2.05 -0.03 14.14
C ILE A 195 -1.23 -0.82 13.12
N ALA A 196 -0.87 -2.07 13.39
CA ALA A 196 -0.11 -2.92 12.47
C ALA A 196 -0.87 -3.17 11.16
N SER A 197 -2.18 -3.45 11.25
CA SER A 197 -3.04 -3.65 10.08
C SER A 197 -3.13 -2.38 9.22
N THR A 198 -3.31 -1.23 9.87
CA THR A 198 -3.38 0.08 9.20
C THR A 198 -2.04 0.46 8.57
N MET A 199 -0.93 0.25 9.29
CA MET A 199 0.42 0.48 8.83
C MET A 199 0.71 -0.31 7.55
N LEU A 200 0.39 -1.60 7.56
CA LEU A 200 0.63 -2.46 6.40
C LEU A 200 -0.22 -2.03 5.20
N LEU A 201 -1.52 -1.79 5.40
CA LEU A 201 -2.39 -1.31 4.32
C LEU A 201 -1.83 -0.02 3.72
N ASN A 202 -1.38 0.91 4.57
CA ASN A 202 -0.81 2.17 4.11
C ASN A 202 0.51 1.99 3.34
N ILE A 203 1.38 1.07 3.78
CA ILE A 203 2.61 0.73 3.04
C ILE A 203 2.26 0.19 1.65
N ILE A 204 1.27 -0.70 1.55
CA ILE A 204 0.82 -1.25 0.26
C ILE A 204 0.28 -0.14 -0.64
N LEU A 205 -0.54 0.77 -0.11
CA LEU A 205 -1.07 1.90 -0.86
C LEU A 205 0.03 2.85 -1.35
N ALA A 206 0.97 3.21 -0.46
CA ALA A 206 2.07 4.11 -0.80
C ALA A 206 3.08 3.46 -1.77
N TRP A 207 3.30 2.14 -1.67
CA TRP A 207 4.17 1.39 -2.58
C TRP A 207 3.61 1.35 -4.01
N ASN A 208 2.29 1.21 -4.15
CA ASN A 208 1.62 1.15 -5.44
C ASN A 208 1.28 2.53 -6.03
N GLU A 209 1.56 3.61 -5.30
CA GLU A 209 1.21 4.95 -5.76
C GLU A 209 2.07 5.35 -6.96
N ALA A 210 1.43 5.42 -8.13
CA ALA A 210 2.07 5.74 -9.40
C ALA A 210 1.76 7.17 -9.86
N PHE A 211 0.58 7.72 -9.56
CA PHE A 211 0.17 8.99 -10.14
C PHE A 211 1.06 10.14 -9.67
N TRP A 212 1.21 10.30 -8.36
CA TRP A 212 2.01 11.39 -7.81
C TRP A 212 3.51 11.18 -7.99
N THR A 213 3.97 9.94 -7.84
CA THR A 213 5.39 9.61 -7.93
C THR A 213 5.93 9.84 -9.33
N ILE A 214 5.20 9.43 -10.38
CA ILE A 214 5.60 9.67 -11.78
C ILE A 214 5.58 11.17 -12.14
N ARG A 215 4.65 11.95 -11.57
CA ARG A 215 4.51 13.38 -11.91
C ARG A 215 5.44 14.32 -11.15
N LEU A 216 5.85 13.94 -9.94
CA LEU A 216 6.66 14.79 -9.05
C LEU A 216 8.12 14.36 -8.97
N THR A 217 8.53 13.29 -9.67
CA THR A 217 9.92 12.83 -9.71
C THR A 217 10.45 12.63 -11.10
N THR A 218 11.77 12.55 -11.20
CA THR A 218 12.46 12.27 -12.46
C THR A 218 13.57 11.23 -12.27
N THR A 219 14.46 11.40 -11.28
CA THR A 219 15.69 10.58 -11.19
C THR A 219 16.16 10.26 -9.78
N ASN A 220 16.10 11.21 -8.84
CA ASN A 220 16.71 11.06 -7.51
C ASN A 220 15.77 10.37 -6.53
N ALA A 221 14.52 10.82 -6.48
CA ALA A 221 13.50 10.29 -5.56
C ALA A 221 12.55 9.29 -6.23
N ALA A 222 12.76 8.97 -7.50
CA ALA A 222 11.93 8.07 -8.26
C ALA A 222 11.82 6.66 -7.60
N PRO A 223 10.61 6.17 -7.29
CA PRO A 223 10.37 4.82 -6.80
C PRO A 223 10.19 3.81 -7.94
N LEU A 224 9.92 2.55 -7.59
CA LEU A 224 9.70 1.45 -8.52
C LEU A 224 8.53 1.69 -9.47
N THR A 225 7.48 2.40 -9.04
CA THR A 225 6.36 2.76 -9.92
C THR A 225 6.80 3.67 -11.07
N ALA A 226 7.66 4.66 -10.79
CA ALA A 226 8.27 5.50 -11.83
C ALA A 226 9.26 4.72 -12.69
N PHE A 227 10.03 3.81 -12.07
CA PHE A 227 10.96 2.93 -12.79
C PHE A 227 10.26 2.06 -13.82
N ILE A 228 9.19 1.36 -13.42
CA ILE A 228 8.39 0.50 -14.32
C ILE A 228 7.77 1.34 -15.44
N SER A 229 7.25 2.52 -15.12
CA SER A 229 6.67 3.43 -16.13
C SER A 229 7.69 3.86 -17.19
N SER A 230 8.98 3.91 -16.88
CA SER A 230 10.03 4.30 -17.84
C SER A 230 10.22 3.29 -18.98
N PHE A 231 9.83 2.02 -18.78
CA PHE A 231 9.90 0.98 -19.82
C PHE A 231 8.78 1.08 -20.85
N SER A 232 7.77 1.92 -20.64
CA SER A 232 6.70 2.19 -21.62
C SER A 232 7.10 3.22 -22.68
N SER A 233 8.39 3.58 -22.76
CA SER A 233 8.90 4.63 -23.64
C SER A 233 8.96 4.18 -25.12
N PRO A 234 8.78 5.09 -26.11
CA PRO A 234 8.65 4.73 -27.54
C PRO A 234 9.89 4.08 -28.20
N GLN A 235 11.03 4.00 -27.51
CA GLN A 235 12.32 3.58 -28.07
C GLN A 235 12.45 2.06 -28.26
N GLY A 236 11.49 1.26 -27.82
CA GLY A 236 11.48 -0.18 -28.03
C GLY A 236 10.44 -0.93 -27.19
N LEU A 237 10.08 -2.13 -27.65
CA LEU A 237 9.21 -3.05 -26.90
C LEU A 237 10.05 -3.88 -25.93
N PHE A 238 10.32 -3.35 -24.73
CA PHE A 238 11.13 -4.01 -23.70
C PHE A 238 10.29 -4.91 -22.78
N TRP A 239 9.58 -5.88 -23.36
CA TRP A 239 8.64 -6.73 -22.62
C TRP A 239 9.33 -7.63 -21.60
N ALA A 240 10.52 -8.17 -21.92
CA ALA A 240 11.25 -9.03 -21.01
C ALA A 240 11.83 -8.24 -19.83
N LYS A 241 12.46 -7.08 -20.10
CA LYS A 241 12.98 -6.17 -19.06
C LYS A 241 11.86 -5.60 -18.19
N LEU A 242 10.76 -5.16 -18.79
CA LEU A 242 9.56 -4.70 -18.05
C LEU A 242 9.02 -5.80 -17.15
N SER A 243 8.95 -7.03 -17.65
CA SER A 243 8.48 -8.19 -16.88
C SER A 243 9.44 -8.52 -15.72
N ALA A 244 10.75 -8.42 -15.94
CA ALA A 244 11.75 -8.62 -14.89
C ALA A 244 11.66 -7.54 -13.81
N ALA A 245 11.59 -6.26 -14.20
CA ALA A 245 11.39 -5.14 -13.27
C ALA A 245 10.08 -5.27 -12.48
N SER A 246 8.99 -5.64 -13.15
CA SER A 246 7.67 -5.84 -12.52
C SER A 246 7.68 -7.01 -11.53
N THR A 247 8.32 -8.13 -11.90
CA THR A 247 8.47 -9.29 -11.02
C THR A 247 9.21 -8.92 -9.73
N LEU A 248 10.32 -8.19 -9.85
CA LEU A 248 11.08 -7.71 -8.70
C LEU A 248 10.27 -6.73 -7.84
N ALA A 249 9.46 -5.86 -8.46
CA ALA A 249 8.65 -4.88 -7.74
C ALA A 249 7.42 -5.48 -7.03
N ILE A 250 6.85 -6.55 -7.56
CA ILE A 250 5.70 -7.27 -6.98
C ILE A 250 6.16 -8.15 -5.80
N ALA A 251 7.37 -8.72 -5.85
CA ALA A 251 7.85 -9.66 -4.83
C ALA A 251 7.77 -9.13 -3.38
N PRO A 252 8.19 -7.89 -3.05
CA PRO A 252 8.04 -7.33 -1.71
C PRO A 252 6.59 -7.26 -1.24
N ILE A 253 5.66 -6.90 -2.13
CA ILE A 253 4.23 -6.83 -1.81
C ILE A 253 3.68 -8.23 -1.54
N LEU A 254 4.06 -9.24 -2.32
CA LEU A 254 3.64 -10.62 -2.08
C LEU A 254 4.14 -11.15 -0.73
N ILE A 255 5.39 -10.84 -0.39
CA ILE A 255 5.98 -11.20 0.90
C ILE A 255 5.22 -10.51 2.04
N MET A 256 5.02 -9.19 1.97
CA MET A 256 4.26 -8.43 2.96
C MET A 256 2.81 -8.93 3.08
N GLY A 257 2.18 -9.21 1.94
CA GLY A 257 0.82 -9.75 1.86
C GLY A 257 0.71 -11.09 2.57
N TRP A 258 1.64 -12.02 2.33
CA TRP A 258 1.68 -13.32 3.00
C TRP A 258 1.77 -13.16 4.52
N PHE A 259 2.75 -12.39 5.02
CA PHE A 259 2.93 -12.20 6.46
C PHE A 259 1.72 -11.56 7.14
N SER A 260 0.87 -10.89 6.38
CA SER A 260 -0.18 -10.02 6.92
C SER A 260 -1.60 -10.45 6.63
N GLN A 261 -1.80 -11.60 5.97
CA GLN A 261 -3.14 -12.10 5.65
C GLN A 261 -4.06 -12.16 6.88
N LYS A 262 -3.53 -12.56 8.04
CA LYS A 262 -4.33 -12.67 9.28
C LYS A 262 -4.72 -11.30 9.83
N GLN A 263 -3.86 -10.30 9.70
CA GLN A 263 -4.04 -8.93 10.18
C GLN A 263 -4.96 -8.13 9.24
N LEU A 264 -4.77 -8.25 7.93
CA LEU A 264 -5.59 -7.59 6.90
C LEU A 264 -7.04 -8.07 6.92
N VAL A 265 -7.26 -9.39 7.01
CA VAL A 265 -8.63 -9.94 7.07
C VAL A 265 -9.35 -9.42 8.31
N ARG A 266 -8.67 -9.37 9.45
CA ARG A 266 -9.19 -8.77 10.68
C ARG A 266 -9.52 -7.29 10.48
N GLY A 267 -8.55 -6.47 10.08
CA GLY A 267 -8.73 -5.02 9.95
C GLY A 267 -9.82 -4.58 8.96
N LEU A 268 -10.04 -5.32 7.86
CA LEU A 268 -11.07 -4.99 6.86
C LEU A 268 -12.48 -5.48 7.23
N THR A 269 -12.58 -6.51 8.07
CA THR A 269 -13.88 -7.12 8.43
C THR A 269 -14.49 -6.54 9.70
N PHE A 270 -13.68 -5.95 10.59
CA PHE A 270 -14.15 -5.41 11.88
C PHE A 270 -15.13 -4.22 11.77
N GLY A 271 -15.25 -3.56 10.62
CA GLY A 271 -16.30 -2.55 10.37
C GLY A 271 -17.57 -3.06 9.69
N ALA A 272 -17.58 -4.30 9.18
CA ALA A 272 -18.63 -4.82 8.30
C ALA A 272 -19.58 -5.82 8.97
N VAL A 273 -19.24 -6.33 10.15
CA VAL A 273 -20.07 -7.32 10.86
C VAL A 273 -20.53 -6.74 12.20
N LYS A 274 -21.78 -6.31 12.23
CA LYS A 274 -22.60 -6.21 13.43
C LYS A 274 -23.45 -7.47 13.56
#